data_AF-A0A0R2XMS3-F1
#
_entry.id   AF-A0A0R2XMS3-F1
#
_cell.length_a   1.000
_cell.length_b   1.000
_cell.length_c   1.000
_cell.angle_alpha   90.00
_cell.angle_beta   90.00
_cell.angle_gamma   90.00
#
_symmetry.space_group_name_H-M   'P 1'
#
loop_
_entity.id
_entity.type
_entity.pdbx_description
1 polymer ?
#
loop_
_entity_poly.entity_id
_entity_poly.type
_entity_poly.pdbx_seq_one_letter_code
_entity_poly.pdbx_strand_id
1 'polypeptide(L)'
;MPDHFHALFVLPRDTTPGSIVRTLKGPLTPPIRKRNLHWQKNFFEHRLRENETTDPYLRYMLCNPYRAQLLATNEVWPYWKILSNDAQWFVDKFPKQRPEPEWLALQAPWKNDANHKIAG
;
A
#
# COMPACT_ATOMS: atom_id res chain seq x y z
N MET A 1 -5.34 -5.44 3.60
CA MET A 1 -6.75 -5.42 4.06
C MET A 1 -7.39 -6.74 3.64
N PRO A 2 -8.51 -7.15 4.26
CA PRO A 2 -9.20 -8.39 3.90
C PRO A 2 -9.70 -8.43 2.44
N ASP A 3 -10.02 -7.25 1.89
CA ASP A 3 -10.65 -7.03 0.59
C ASP A 3 -9.68 -6.44 -0.46
N HIS A 4 -8.63 -5.74 -0.04
CA HIS A 4 -7.61 -5.16 -0.93
C HIS A 4 -6.21 -5.11 -0.28
N PHE A 5 -5.20 -4.76 -1.07
CA PHE A 5 -3.85 -4.51 -0.56
C PHE A 5 -3.28 -3.23 -1.16
N HIS A 6 -2.30 -2.65 -0.46
CA HIS A 6 -1.48 -1.56 -0.95
C HIS A 6 -0.04 -2.05 -1.05
N ALA A 7 0.68 -1.59 -2.06
CA ALA A 7 2.09 -1.89 -2.24
C ALA A 7 2.82 -0.63 -2.70
N LEU A 8 4.02 -0.41 -2.18
CA LEU A 8 4.96 0.59 -2.62
C LEU A 8 6.23 -0.14 -3.08
N PHE A 9 6.65 0.09 -4.31
CA PHE A 9 7.77 -0.62 -4.91
C PHE A 9 8.42 0.23 -6.00
N VAL A 10 9.66 -0.10 -6.32
CA VAL A 10 10.38 0.48 -7.46
C VAL A 10 10.10 -0.36 -8.70
N LEU A 11 9.72 0.30 -9.78
CA LEU A 11 9.52 -0.36 -11.08
C LEU A 11 10.86 -0.57 -11.78
N PRO A 12 11.17 -1.79 -12.25
CA PRO A 12 12.26 -2.02 -13.19
C PRO A 12 12.06 -1.18 -14.47
N ARG A 13 13.15 -0.71 -15.08
CA ARG A 13 13.13 0.25 -16.20
C ARG A 13 12.25 -0.20 -17.37
N ASP A 14 12.21 -1.49 -17.68
CA ASP A 14 11.51 -2.05 -18.84
C ASP A 14 10.14 -2.66 -18.49
N THR A 15 9.52 -2.18 -17.41
CA THR A 15 8.22 -2.69 -16.94
C THR A 15 7.20 -1.57 -16.81
N THR A 16 5.92 -1.92 -16.97
CA THR A 16 4.81 -1.02 -16.71
C THR A 16 4.09 -1.45 -15.44
N PRO A 17 3.38 -0.53 -14.76
CA PRO A 17 2.53 -0.90 -13.64
C PRO A 17 1.52 -2.01 -14.01
N GLY A 18 0.93 -1.92 -15.20
CA GLY A 18 0.01 -2.93 -15.72
C GLY A 18 0.64 -4.30 -15.88
N SER A 19 1.90 -4.39 -16.35
CA SER A 19 2.59 -5.68 -16.44
C SER A 19 2.86 -6.29 -15.07
N ILE A 20 3.25 -5.48 -14.08
CA ILE A 20 3.46 -5.95 -12.70
C ILE A 20 2.14 -6.45 -12.10
N VAL A 21 1.06 -5.68 -12.24
CA VAL A 21 -0.26 -6.07 -11.73
C VAL A 21 -0.76 -7.35 -12.39
N ARG A 22 -0.52 -7.54 -13.69
CA ARG A 22 -0.84 -8.79 -14.39
C ARG A 22 -0.06 -9.97 -13.80
N THR A 23 1.24 -9.82 -13.62
CA THR A 23 2.10 -10.87 -13.04
C THR A 23 1.67 -11.22 -11.61
N LEU A 24 1.22 -10.24 -10.83
CA LEU A 24 0.70 -10.45 -9.48
C LEU A 24 -0.68 -11.14 -9.47
N LYS A 25 -1.65 -10.61 -10.23
CA LYS A 25 -3.03 -11.11 -10.24
C LYS A 25 -3.14 -12.50 -10.86
N GLY A 26 -2.31 -12.82 -11.86
CA GLY A 26 -2.41 -14.07 -12.65
C GLY A 26 -2.38 -15.34 -11.78
N PRO A 27 -1.28 -15.64 -11.08
CA PRO A 27 -1.16 -16.83 -10.23
C PRO A 27 -2.17 -16.89 -9.08
N LEU A 28 -2.60 -15.72 -8.57
CA LEU A 28 -3.55 -15.60 -7.48
C LEU A 28 -5.01 -15.74 -7.93
N THR A 29 -5.32 -15.60 -9.22
CA THR A 29 -6.69 -15.64 -9.74
C THR A 29 -7.38 -16.99 -9.49
N PRO A 30 -6.77 -18.15 -9.80
CA PRO A 30 -7.40 -19.44 -9.54
C PRO A 30 -7.80 -19.67 -8.07
N PRO A 31 -6.93 -19.49 -7.06
CA PRO A 31 -7.34 -19.67 -5.65
C PRO A 31 -8.35 -18.62 -5.17
N ILE A 32 -8.30 -17.39 -5.67
CA ILE A 32 -9.28 -16.34 -5.36
C ILE A 32 -10.68 -16.71 -5.89
N ARG A 33 -10.76 -17.18 -7.14
CA ARG A 33 -12.03 -17.63 -7.73
C ARG A 33 -12.61 -18.85 -7.02
N LYS A 34 -11.78 -19.77 -6.55
CA LYS A 34 -12.23 -20.92 -5.72
C LYS A 34 -12.91 -20.49 -4.42
N ARG A 35 -12.65 -19.26 -3.94
CA ARG A 35 -13.29 -18.65 -2.77
C ARG A 35 -14.47 -17.74 -3.13
N ASN A 36 -14.95 -17.79 -4.38
CA ASN A 36 -16.00 -16.90 -4.90
C ASN A 36 -15.67 -15.40 -4.76
N LEU A 37 -14.37 -15.06 -4.85
CA LEU A 37 -13.88 -13.69 -4.83
C LEU A 37 -13.42 -13.27 -6.23
N HIS A 38 -13.42 -11.96 -6.47
CA HIS A 38 -13.04 -11.38 -7.75
C HIS A 38 -12.10 -10.19 -7.55
N TRP A 39 -11.12 -10.06 -8.44
CA TRP A 39 -10.35 -8.83 -8.54
C TRP A 39 -11.25 -7.70 -9.01
N GLN A 40 -11.14 -6.53 -8.38
CA GLN A 40 -11.68 -5.31 -8.97
C GLN A 40 -11.10 -5.08 -10.37
N LYS A 41 -11.94 -4.53 -11.24
CA LYS A 41 -11.51 -4.04 -12.56
C LYS A 41 -10.52 -2.89 -12.34
N ASN A 42 -9.45 -2.86 -13.15
CA ASN A 42 -8.35 -1.91 -13.05
C ASN A 42 -7.58 -1.98 -11.71
N PHE A 43 -6.74 -0.98 -11.45
CA PHE A 43 -5.98 -0.79 -10.22
C PHE A 43 -5.67 0.70 -10.08
N PHE A 44 -5.45 1.14 -8.84
CA PHE A 44 -4.97 2.49 -8.56
C PHE A 44 -3.44 2.49 -8.57
N GLU A 45 -2.84 3.47 -9.23
CA GLU A 45 -1.41 3.73 -9.17
C GLU A 45 -1.14 5.21 -8.87
N HIS A 46 -0.04 5.45 -8.18
CA HIS A 46 0.48 6.79 -7.98
C HIS A 46 2.00 6.74 -8.05
N ARG A 47 2.58 7.49 -8.99
CA ARG A 47 4.03 7.59 -9.16
C ARG A 47 4.57 8.71 -8.27
N LEU A 48 5.46 8.36 -7.35
CA LEU A 48 6.18 9.33 -6.54
C LEU A 48 7.14 10.15 -7.42
N ARG A 49 7.14 11.47 -7.20
CA ARG A 49 8.07 12.42 -7.84
C ARG A 49 9.39 12.47 -7.08
N GLU A 50 10.41 13.04 -7.72
CA GLU A 50 11.77 13.13 -7.15
C GLU A 50 11.84 13.93 -5.83
N ASN A 51 10.93 14.89 -5.64
CA ASN A 51 10.86 15.72 -4.45
C ASN A 51 9.96 15.14 -3.34
N GLU A 52 9.35 13.96 -3.57
CA GLU A 52 8.51 13.29 -2.59
C GLU A 52 9.30 12.23 -1.83
N THR A 53 8.98 12.07 -0.55
CA THR A 53 9.56 11.02 0.29
C THR A 53 8.59 9.86 0.43
N THR A 54 9.10 8.66 0.70
CA THR A 54 8.28 7.46 0.90
C THR A 54 7.59 7.43 2.28
N ASP A 55 8.05 8.22 3.25
CA ASP A 55 7.56 8.24 4.63
C ASP A 55 6.03 8.46 4.74
N PRO A 56 5.42 9.49 4.10
CA PRO A 56 3.97 9.71 4.18
C PRO A 56 3.16 8.56 3.59
N TYR A 57 3.69 7.89 2.56
CA TYR A 57 3.05 6.76 1.90
C TYR A 57 3.08 5.51 2.79
N LEU A 58 4.24 5.21 3.40
CA LEU A 58 4.39 4.09 4.33
C LEU A 58 3.49 4.27 5.55
N ARG A 59 3.46 5.47 6.16
CA ARG A 59 2.56 5.79 7.26
C ARG A 59 1.10 5.63 6.87
N TYR A 60 0.71 6.13 5.69
CA TYR A 60 -0.65 5.98 5.19
C TYR A 60 -1.05 4.50 5.08
N MET A 61 -0.20 3.67 4.46
CA MET A 61 -0.47 2.24 4.28
C MET A 61 -0.56 1.50 5.63
N LEU A 62 0.32 1.84 6.59
CA LEU A 62 0.29 1.28 7.94
C LEU A 62 -0.99 1.68 8.70
N CYS A 63 -1.51 2.89 8.49
CA CYS A 63 -2.71 3.38 9.16
C CYS A 63 -4.01 2.72 8.64
N ASN A 64 -4.03 2.21 7.40
CA ASN A 64 -5.29 1.77 6.77
C ASN A 64 -6.03 0.65 7.52
N PRO A 65 -5.36 -0.41 8.01
CA PRO A 65 -6.03 -1.41 8.86
C PRO A 65 -6.70 -0.83 10.11
N TYR A 66 -6.08 0.17 10.74
CA TYR A 66 -6.58 0.82 11.96
C TYR A 66 -7.75 1.76 11.66
N ARG A 67 -7.67 2.53 10.56
CA ARG A 67 -8.77 3.39 10.11
C ARG A 67 -10.02 2.60 9.75
N ALA A 68 -9.85 1.38 9.25
CA ALA A 68 -10.93 0.44 8.96
C ALA A 68 -11.40 -0.36 10.20
N GLN A 69 -10.87 -0.04 11.40
CA GLN A 69 -11.24 -0.68 12.66
C GLN A 69 -11.05 -2.20 12.66
N LEU A 70 -10.05 -2.71 11.93
CA LEU A 70 -9.75 -4.15 11.87
C LEU A 70 -8.97 -4.67 13.08
N LEU A 71 -8.41 -3.76 13.87
CA LEU A 71 -7.61 -4.06 15.07
C LEU A 71 -7.57 -2.83 15.98
N ALA A 72 -7.33 -3.07 17.27
CA ALA A 72 -7.13 -1.99 18.23
C ALA A 72 -5.78 -1.30 18.03
N THR A 73 -5.64 -0.04 18.50
CA THR A 73 -4.41 0.75 18.34
C THR A 73 -3.19 0.16 19.08
N ASN A 74 -3.44 -0.74 20.03
CA ASN A 74 -2.40 -1.49 20.74
C ASN A 74 -1.95 -2.77 20.03
N GLU A 75 -2.64 -3.20 18.98
CA GLU A 75 -2.36 -4.43 18.23
C GLU A 75 -1.53 -4.16 16.98
N VAL A 76 -0.82 -5.19 16.50
CA VAL A 76 0.04 -5.13 15.32
C VAL A 76 -0.67 -5.80 14.14
N TRP A 77 -0.76 -5.11 13.01
CA TRP A 77 -1.32 -5.69 11.79
C TRP A 77 -0.36 -6.76 11.21
N PRO A 78 -0.75 -8.05 11.18
CA PRO A 78 0.20 -9.13 10.85
C PRO A 78 0.58 -9.18 9.36
N TYR A 79 -0.19 -8.51 8.49
CA TYR A 79 0.02 -8.52 7.05
C TYR A 79 0.78 -7.29 6.53
N TRP A 80 1.39 -6.50 7.43
CA TRP A 80 2.34 -5.46 7.07
C TRP A 80 3.73 -6.08 6.86
N LYS A 81 4.38 -5.80 5.73
CA LYS A 81 5.72 -6.30 5.39
C LYS A 81 6.52 -5.24 4.65
N ILE A 82 7.78 -5.08 5.04
CA ILE A 82 8.80 -4.34 4.28
C ILE A 82 9.80 -5.37 3.77
N LEU A 83 10.01 -5.39 2.46
CA LEU A 83 10.87 -6.36 1.77
C LEU A 83 12.14 -5.72 1.16
N SER A 84 12.26 -4.40 1.19
CA SER A 84 13.40 -3.66 0.64
C SER A 84 14.22 -3.03 1.74
N ASN A 85 15.55 -3.12 1.60
CA ASN A 85 16.50 -2.41 2.45
C ASN A 85 16.28 -0.89 2.41
N ASP A 86 15.81 -0.35 1.29
CA ASP A 86 15.56 1.09 1.10
C ASP A 86 14.41 1.63 1.97
N ALA A 87 13.60 0.73 2.55
CA ALA A 87 12.54 1.08 3.48
C ALA A 87 12.77 0.48 4.88
N GLN A 88 13.89 -0.21 5.11
CA GLN A 88 14.19 -0.81 6.42
C GLN A 88 14.34 0.25 7.51
N TRP A 89 14.89 1.42 7.15
CA TRP A 89 14.98 2.58 8.04
C TRP A 89 13.63 2.97 8.68
N PHE A 90 12.51 2.70 8.00
CA PHE A 90 11.18 3.00 8.51
C PHE A 90 10.84 2.09 9.70
N VAL A 91 11.14 0.79 9.61
CA VAL A 91 10.95 -0.14 10.73
C VAL A 91 11.88 0.23 11.88
N ASP A 92 13.13 0.57 11.57
CA ASP A 92 14.13 0.90 12.59
C ASP A 92 13.74 2.18 13.36
N LYS A 93 13.19 3.17 12.65
CA LYS A 93 12.65 4.40 13.24
C LYS A 93 11.33 4.16 14.02
N PHE A 94 10.58 3.12 13.67
CA PHE A 94 9.24 2.83 14.21
C PHE A 94 9.12 1.37 14.69
N PRO A 95 9.84 0.98 15.75
CA PRO A 95 10.00 -0.42 16.16
C PRO A 95 8.69 -1.07 16.65
N LYS A 96 7.71 -0.26 17.08
CA LYS A 96 6.39 -0.74 17.52
C LYS A 96 5.57 -1.35 16.39
N GLN A 97 5.88 -1.03 15.12
CA GLN A 97 5.13 -1.46 13.93
C GLN A 97 3.62 -1.19 14.02
N ARG A 98 3.27 -0.07 14.68
CA ARG A 98 1.90 0.45 14.87
C ARG A 98 1.91 1.94 14.56
N PRO A 99 0.81 2.51 14.04
CA PRO A 99 0.74 3.93 13.77
C PRO A 99 0.72 4.72 15.08
N GLU A 100 1.38 5.88 15.08
CA GLU A 100 1.18 6.86 16.15
C GLU A 100 -0.22 7.50 16.01
N PRO A 101 -0.88 7.87 17.12
CA PRO A 101 -2.27 8.35 17.10
C PRO A 101 -2.51 9.52 16.14
N GLU A 102 -1.58 10.46 16.05
CA GLU A 102 -1.69 11.63 15.17
C GLU A 102 -1.65 11.27 13.68
N TRP A 103 -1.14 10.09 13.31
CA TRP A 103 -1.12 9.64 11.91
C TRP A 103 -2.49 9.18 11.42
N LEU A 104 -3.37 8.76 12.33
CA LEU A 104 -4.69 8.26 11.96
C LEU A 104 -5.53 9.35 11.29
N ALA A 105 -5.28 10.62 11.61
CA ALA A 105 -5.91 11.79 11.00
C ALA A 105 -5.29 12.19 9.64
N LEU A 106 -4.13 11.66 9.26
CA LEU A 106 -3.48 12.01 7.99
C LEU A 106 -4.30 11.52 6.79
N GLN A 107 -4.41 12.36 5.77
CA GLN A 107 -5.00 11.95 4.50
C GLN A 107 -3.97 11.23 3.62
N ALA A 108 -4.45 10.59 2.55
CA ALA A 108 -3.55 10.03 1.55
C ALA A 108 -2.71 11.14 0.90
N PRO A 109 -1.38 10.96 0.75
CA PRO A 109 -0.48 12.02 0.30
C PRO A 109 -0.85 12.57 -1.09
N TRP A 110 -1.35 11.71 -1.98
CA TRP A 110 -1.78 12.09 -3.34
C TRP A 110 -3.09 12.90 -3.40
N LYS A 111 -3.82 13.06 -2.29
CA LYS A 111 -5.01 13.93 -2.27
C LYS A 111 -4.66 15.42 -2.27
N ASN A 112 -3.44 15.75 -1.84
CA ASN A 112 -2.92 17.12 -1.88
C ASN A 112 -2.30 17.46 -3.23
N ASP A 113 -2.29 16.50 -4.16
CA ASP A 113 -1.63 16.63 -5.45
C ASP A 113 -2.64 17.16 -6.47
N ALA A 114 -2.43 18.38 -6.98
CA ALA A 114 -3.38 19.11 -7.82
C ALA A 114 -3.71 18.44 -9.18
N ASN A 115 -3.06 17.31 -9.51
CA ASN A 115 -3.14 16.60 -10.79
C ASN A 115 -3.73 15.18 -10.69
N HIS A 116 -4.56 14.89 -9.69
CA HIS A 116 -5.15 13.56 -9.49
C HIS A 116 -6.08 13.12 -10.65
N LYS A 117 -5.50 12.52 -11.70
CA LYS A 117 -6.25 11.83 -12.77
C LYS A 117 -6.27 10.34 -12.48
N ILE A 118 -7.47 9.79 -12.32
CA ILE A 118 -7.70 8.35 -12.26
C ILE A 118 -7.40 7.81 -13.66
N ALA A 119 -6.38 6.98 -13.82
CA ALA A 119 -6.13 6.28 -15.08
C ALA A 119 -7.29 5.29 -15.34
N GLY A 120 -7.95 5.45 -16.50
CA GLY A 120 -9.08 4.63 -16.96
C GLY A 120 -8.65 3.29 -17.54
#